data_AF-A0AAW2L7X7-F1
#
_entry.id   AF-A0AAW2L7X7-F1
#
_cell.length_a   1.000
_cell.length_b   1.000
_cell.length_c   1.000
_cell.angle_alpha   90.00
_cell.angle_beta   90.00
_cell.angle_gamma   90.00
#
_symmetry.space_group_name_H-M   'P 1'
#
loop_
_entity.id
_entity.type
_entity.pdbx_description
1 polymer ?
#
loop_
_entity_poly.entity_id
_entity_poly.type
_entity_poly.pdbx_seq_one_letter_code
_entity_poly.pdbx_strand_id
1 'polypeptide(L)'
;MPHLSTFTRHILLATYDSDTSTPSLQTLTFSPSRAAPSLTPLASVSAPSRITSLRISPSPLTPSKPIVAAAAFSGSVIFYSADLVNGSLNLEFSVPEKGFHLGPVSGIDLNENGSECLSVGEDGRVNLVSLSAKSGFRRVFDSNGLVSYSSVRWASPVEFVTGAFGFGLHWWDQRKAGGPVALFKDNWTGELLLAGGSSGTLFAWDIRWPKQPVILSGVGVGDAPANSLVESDIWEVQYDNYTHSSKTINSSSSRILPAMICSEDGILGVIEQGRDLQFGVGINSHLNEAISLTDGGPARCYRQIKNKPYPKSRYCRGVPDPKIRIYDVGMKKKGVDEFPFCVHLVSWEKENVSSEALEAARIACNKYMTKFAGKDAFHLRVRVHPFHVLRINKMLSCAGADRLQTGMRGAFGKPQGVCARVAIGQVLLSVRCKDGNSHHAQEALRRAKFKFPGRQKIIVSRKWYANFLGFHKFSRSDYLQWKSENKILPDGVNAKVCYLKK
;
A
#
# COMPACT_ATOMS: atom_id res chain seq x y z
N MET A 1 24.98 -10.21 -0.45
CA MET A 1 24.72 -9.00 -1.27
C MET A 1 25.21 -9.29 -2.66
N PRO A 2 24.46 -8.96 -3.72
CA PRO A 2 24.93 -9.17 -5.09
C PRO A 2 26.16 -8.29 -5.34
N HIS A 3 27.10 -8.78 -6.14
CA HIS A 3 28.33 -8.09 -6.50
C HIS A 3 27.97 -6.90 -7.40
N LEU A 4 28.15 -5.67 -6.91
CA LEU A 4 28.01 -4.46 -7.73
C LEU A 4 29.01 -4.55 -8.90
N SER A 5 28.51 -4.30 -10.11
CA SER A 5 29.33 -4.21 -11.32
C SER A 5 30.34 -3.07 -11.19
N THR A 6 31.54 -3.22 -11.77
CA THR A 6 32.57 -2.17 -11.81
C THR A 6 32.12 -0.88 -12.50
N PHE A 7 31.03 -0.93 -13.28
CA PHE A 7 30.43 0.21 -13.98
C PHE A 7 29.37 0.98 -13.17
N THR A 8 28.94 0.48 -12.00
CA THR A 8 27.97 1.15 -11.11
C THR A 8 28.69 1.86 -9.96
N ARG A 9 29.54 2.85 -10.28
CA ARG A 9 30.29 3.64 -9.28
C ARG A 9 29.96 5.13 -9.26
N HIS A 10 29.24 5.67 -10.24
CA HIS A 10 28.96 7.10 -10.33
C HIS A 10 27.47 7.39 -10.08
N ILE A 11 27.21 8.44 -9.30
CA ILE A 11 25.87 8.96 -8.99
C ILE A 11 25.82 10.39 -9.52
N LEU A 12 24.74 10.73 -10.21
CA LEU A 12 24.50 12.10 -10.65
C LEU A 12 23.46 12.75 -9.73
N LEU A 13 23.80 13.88 -9.13
CA LEU A 13 22.98 14.57 -8.14
C LEU A 13 22.75 16.01 -8.57
N ALA A 14 21.48 16.41 -8.70
CA ALA A 14 21.11 17.81 -8.81
C ALA A 14 20.93 18.40 -7.41
N THR A 15 21.55 19.55 -7.16
CA THR A 15 21.51 20.26 -5.88
C THR A 15 21.10 21.70 -6.09
N TYR A 16 20.43 22.28 -5.10
CA TYR A 16 20.06 23.68 -5.08
C TYR A 16 20.30 24.21 -3.68
N ASP A 17 21.19 25.19 -3.56
CA ASP A 17 21.44 25.89 -2.32
C ASP A 17 20.42 27.03 -2.19
N SER A 18 19.55 26.95 -1.18
CA SER A 18 18.51 27.96 -0.93
C SER A 18 19.07 29.30 -0.49
N ASP A 19 20.21 29.30 0.23
CA ASP A 19 20.77 30.49 0.85
C ASP A 19 21.47 31.36 -0.19
N THR A 20 22.14 30.72 -1.15
CA THR A 20 22.81 31.39 -2.27
C THR A 20 22.01 31.39 -3.56
N SER A 21 20.87 30.69 -3.60
CA SER A 21 20.04 30.46 -4.80
C SER A 21 20.83 29.87 -5.98
N THR A 22 21.86 29.06 -5.71
CA THR A 22 22.74 28.49 -6.73
C THR A 22 22.36 27.04 -7.04
N PRO A 23 22.00 26.71 -8.29
CA PRO A 23 21.78 25.34 -8.71
C PRO A 23 23.08 24.71 -9.26
N SER A 24 23.38 23.48 -8.85
CA SER A 24 24.55 22.75 -9.35
C SER A 24 24.25 21.28 -9.59
N LEU A 25 24.87 20.74 -10.64
CA LEU A 25 24.81 19.33 -10.99
C LEU A 25 26.14 18.67 -10.65
N GLN A 26 26.12 17.66 -9.78
CA GLN A 26 27.32 17.03 -9.21
C GLN A 26 27.41 15.56 -9.59
N THR A 27 28.59 15.12 -10.02
CA THR A 27 28.92 13.70 -10.16
C THR A 27 29.63 13.22 -8.91
N LEU A 28 29.07 12.23 -8.22
CA LEU A 28 29.64 11.60 -7.03
C LEU A 28 30.16 10.20 -7.38
N THR A 29 31.21 9.76 -6.71
CA THR A 29 31.71 8.39 -6.81
C THR A 29 31.44 7.63 -5.51
N PHE A 30 30.89 6.43 -5.64
CA PHE A 30 30.59 5.54 -4.51
C PHE A 30 31.72 4.51 -4.32
N SER A 31 32.33 4.53 -3.14
CA SER A 31 33.35 3.54 -2.75
C SER A 31 32.77 2.58 -1.69
N PRO A 32 32.50 1.32 -2.05
CA PRO A 32 31.99 0.34 -1.10
C PRO A 32 33.13 -0.17 -0.19
N SER A 33 33.24 0.38 1.02
CA SER A 33 34.11 -0.13 2.08
C SER A 33 33.32 -0.94 3.11
N ARG A 34 33.93 -2.02 3.63
CA ARG A 34 33.30 -2.94 4.61
C ARG A 34 33.17 -2.32 6.01
N ALA A 35 33.88 -1.23 6.29
CA ALA A 35 33.86 -0.53 7.58
C ALA A 35 32.94 0.71 7.57
N ALA A 36 32.88 1.44 6.45
CA ALA A 36 31.96 2.56 6.20
C ALA A 36 31.93 2.89 4.70
N PRO A 37 30.76 2.88 4.04
CA PRO A 37 30.64 3.35 2.65
C PRO A 37 30.85 4.86 2.57
N SER A 38 31.57 5.34 1.54
CA SER A 38 31.86 6.78 1.35
C SER A 38 31.44 7.27 -0.04
N LEU A 39 30.92 8.50 -0.09
CA LEU A 39 30.59 9.25 -1.31
C LEU A 39 31.58 10.40 -1.47
N THR A 40 32.25 10.49 -2.62
CA THR A 40 33.19 11.59 -2.92
C THR A 40 32.75 12.37 -4.16
N PRO A 41 32.60 13.70 -4.09
CA PRO A 41 32.29 14.51 -5.27
C PRO A 41 33.47 14.55 -6.23
N LEU A 42 33.20 14.42 -7.52
CA LEU A 42 34.20 14.34 -8.58
C LEU A 42 34.17 15.59 -9.48
N ALA A 43 32.98 16.03 -9.88
CA ALA A 43 32.79 17.21 -10.71
C ALA A 43 31.49 17.91 -10.32
N SER A 44 31.46 19.23 -10.46
CA SER A 44 30.27 20.06 -10.29
C SER A 44 30.16 21.02 -11.46
N VAL A 45 28.97 21.13 -12.04
CA VAL A 45 28.65 22.07 -13.12
C VAL A 45 27.51 22.97 -12.64
N SER A 46 27.68 24.27 -12.82
CA SER A 46 26.62 25.24 -12.52
C SER A 46 25.48 25.11 -13.55
N ALA A 47 24.25 25.04 -13.07
CA ALA A 47 23.07 25.04 -13.92
C ALA A 47 22.53 26.47 -14.06
N PRO A 48 21.84 26.81 -15.17
CA PRO A 48 21.26 28.14 -15.35
C PRO A 48 20.03 28.38 -14.46
N SER A 49 19.32 27.32 -14.07
CA SER A 49 18.20 27.38 -13.12
C SER A 49 18.06 26.06 -12.37
N ARG A 50 17.22 26.05 -11.31
CA ARG A 50 17.00 24.88 -10.46
C ARG A 50 16.53 23.69 -11.31
N ILE A 51 17.21 22.55 -11.18
CA ILE A 51 16.84 21.33 -11.89
C ILE A 51 15.62 20.69 -11.21
N THR A 52 14.58 20.43 -11.99
CA THR A 52 13.31 19.85 -11.55
C THR A 52 13.22 18.36 -11.84
N SER A 53 13.84 17.88 -12.92
CA SER A 53 13.82 16.47 -13.31
C SER A 53 15.10 16.10 -14.05
N LEU A 54 15.57 14.86 -13.89
CA LEU A 54 16.82 14.38 -14.47
C LEU A 54 16.68 12.96 -15.01
N ARG A 55 17.15 12.73 -16.25
CA ARG A 55 17.11 11.43 -16.91
C ARG A 55 18.42 11.12 -17.62
N ILE A 56 18.78 9.85 -17.65
CA ILE A 56 20.00 9.36 -18.29
C ILE A 56 19.61 8.28 -19.28
N SER A 57 20.13 8.35 -20.50
CA SER A 57 20.01 7.29 -21.50
C SER A 57 21.40 6.89 -22.00
N PRO A 58 21.69 5.59 -22.15
CA PRO A 58 22.87 5.17 -22.89
C PRO A 58 22.78 5.69 -24.33
N SER A 59 23.91 6.14 -24.88
CA SER A 59 24.01 6.49 -26.29
C SER A 59 24.30 5.22 -27.10
N PRO A 60 23.47 4.85 -28.09
CA PRO A 60 23.70 3.65 -28.90
C PRO A 60 25.01 3.71 -29.71
N LEU A 61 25.46 4.93 -30.05
CA LEU A 61 26.69 5.14 -30.83
C LEU A 61 27.94 5.22 -29.95
N THR A 62 27.83 5.67 -28.70
CA THR A 62 28.97 5.87 -27.79
C THR A 62 28.61 5.45 -26.35
N PRO A 63 28.73 4.15 -26.01
CA PRO A 63 28.33 3.63 -24.70
C PRO A 63 29.07 4.24 -23.50
N SER A 64 30.29 4.73 -23.72
CA SER A 64 31.11 5.41 -22.70
C SER A 64 30.65 6.83 -22.38
N LYS A 65 29.74 7.39 -23.19
CA LYS A 65 29.22 8.76 -23.06
C LYS A 65 27.68 8.75 -23.08
N PRO A 66 27.01 8.36 -21.99
CA PRO A 66 25.57 8.48 -21.89
C PRO A 66 25.12 9.95 -21.95
N ILE A 67 23.92 10.15 -22.47
CA ILE A 67 23.27 11.46 -22.53
C ILE A 67 22.50 11.66 -21.23
N VAL A 68 22.69 12.82 -20.62
CA VAL A 68 21.96 13.29 -19.45
C VAL A 68 21.06 14.41 -19.91
N ALA A 69 19.75 14.26 -19.69
CA ALA A 69 18.78 15.32 -19.86
C ALA A 69 18.44 15.91 -18.48
N ALA A 70 18.46 17.23 -18.37
CA ALA A 70 18.12 17.96 -17.16
C ALA A 70 17.04 19.01 -17.47
N ALA A 71 15.89 18.88 -16.82
CA ALA A 71 14.80 19.83 -16.90
C ALA A 71 15.00 20.94 -15.88
N ALA A 72 14.74 22.18 -16.28
CA ALA A 72 15.00 23.34 -15.45
C ALA A 72 13.70 24.07 -15.10
N PHE A 73 13.66 24.64 -13.89
CA PHE A 73 12.51 25.36 -13.35
C PHE A 73 12.15 26.60 -14.17
N SER A 74 13.11 27.17 -14.90
CA SER A 74 12.86 28.32 -15.76
C SER A 74 12.11 27.97 -17.06
N GLY A 75 11.98 26.69 -17.39
CA GLY A 75 11.29 26.23 -18.61
C GLY A 75 12.20 25.71 -19.71
N SER A 76 13.52 25.64 -19.47
CA SER A 76 14.49 25.07 -20.41
C SER A 76 14.79 23.60 -20.13
N VAL A 77 15.24 22.86 -21.15
CA VAL A 77 15.82 21.51 -20.99
C VAL A 77 17.24 21.52 -21.52
N ILE A 78 18.16 20.92 -20.77
CA ILE A 78 19.60 20.97 -21.02
C ILE A 78 20.11 19.54 -21.19
N PHE A 79 20.95 19.33 -22.18
CA PHE A 79 21.53 18.03 -22.48
C PHE A 79 23.04 18.05 -22.26
N TYR A 80 23.52 17.13 -21.42
CA TYR A 80 24.93 16.90 -21.17
C TYR A 80 25.35 15.52 -21.69
N SER A 81 26.61 15.37 -22.06
CA SER A 81 27.27 14.07 -22.21
C SER A 81 28.12 13.81 -20.96
N ALA A 82 27.84 12.69 -20.28
CA ALA A 82 28.62 12.29 -19.11
C ALA A 82 29.77 11.38 -19.55
N ASP A 83 31.01 11.76 -19.26
CA ASP A 83 32.16 10.88 -19.46
C ASP A 83 32.28 9.96 -18.25
N LEU A 84 31.91 8.69 -18.39
CA LEU A 84 31.95 7.73 -17.26
C LEU A 84 33.39 7.35 -16.84
N VAL A 85 34.40 7.67 -17.64
CA VAL A 85 35.81 7.37 -17.34
C VAL A 85 36.41 8.45 -16.44
N ASN A 86 36.15 9.72 -16.78
CA ASN A 86 36.65 10.88 -16.04
C ASN A 86 35.62 11.46 -15.06
N GLY A 87 34.37 10.95 -15.10
CA GLY A 87 33.19 11.40 -14.37
C GLY A 87 32.86 12.88 -14.53
N SER A 88 33.21 13.46 -15.68
CA SER A 88 32.89 14.84 -16.05
C SER A 88 31.58 14.94 -16.83
N LEU A 89 30.97 16.12 -16.83
CA LEU A 89 29.74 16.42 -17.57
C LEU A 89 30.04 17.53 -18.57
N ASN A 90 29.82 17.26 -19.85
CA ASN A 90 30.04 18.22 -20.92
C ASN A 90 28.69 18.68 -21.47
N LEU A 91 28.46 19.98 -21.56
CA LEU A 91 27.24 20.53 -22.15
C LEU A 91 27.23 20.27 -23.66
N GLU A 92 26.21 19.58 -24.16
CA GLU A 92 26.04 19.34 -25.60
C GLU A 92 25.22 20.48 -26.23
N PHE A 93 24.02 20.73 -25.71
CA PHE A 93 23.15 21.82 -26.14
C PHE A 93 22.02 22.05 -25.11
N SER A 94 21.30 23.16 -25.26
CA SER A 94 20.10 23.47 -24.47
C SER A 94 18.95 23.91 -25.36
N VAL A 95 17.73 23.58 -24.96
CA VAL A 95 16.50 24.07 -25.59
C VAL A 95 16.04 25.30 -24.82
N PRO A 96 16.03 26.49 -25.45
CA PRO A 96 15.68 27.73 -24.77
C PRO A 96 14.19 27.81 -24.45
N GLU A 97 13.84 28.58 -23.43
CA GLU A 97 12.47 28.76 -22.90
C GLU A 97 11.50 29.36 -23.94
N LYS A 98 12.03 30.15 -24.88
CA LYS A 98 11.21 30.95 -25.81
C LYS A 98 10.40 30.05 -26.74
N GLY A 99 9.10 29.93 -26.44
CA GLY A 99 8.15 29.12 -27.20
C GLY A 99 8.15 27.64 -26.82
N PHE A 100 8.95 27.21 -25.86
CA PHE A 100 9.06 25.83 -25.40
C PHE A 100 8.07 25.56 -24.25
N HIS A 101 8.43 25.86 -23.00
CA HIS A 101 7.53 25.88 -21.84
C HIS A 101 7.36 27.30 -21.28
N LEU A 102 6.18 27.61 -20.74
CA LEU A 102 5.87 28.82 -20.00
C LEU A 102 5.87 28.53 -18.49
N GLY A 103 7.05 28.46 -17.87
CA GLY A 103 7.21 28.07 -16.47
C GLY A 103 7.93 26.73 -16.32
N PRO A 104 7.85 26.08 -15.14
CA PRO A 104 8.68 24.92 -14.84
C PRO A 104 8.36 23.70 -15.69
N VAL A 105 9.42 23.04 -16.17
CA VAL A 105 9.32 21.72 -16.79
C VAL A 105 9.29 20.67 -15.67
N SER A 106 8.14 20.08 -15.41
CA SER A 106 7.95 19.16 -14.28
C SER A 106 8.47 17.75 -14.56
N GLY A 107 8.47 17.30 -15.82
CA GLY A 107 8.87 15.94 -16.16
C GLY A 107 9.55 15.83 -17.50
N ILE A 108 10.56 14.97 -17.58
CA ILE A 108 11.23 14.59 -18.84
C ILE A 108 11.42 13.08 -18.90
N ASP A 109 11.46 12.55 -20.13
CA ASP A 109 11.85 11.16 -20.38
C ASP A 109 12.60 11.01 -21.70
N LEU A 110 13.56 10.07 -21.75
CA LEU A 110 14.38 9.79 -22.93
C LEU A 110 13.91 8.47 -23.55
N ASN A 111 13.76 8.43 -24.86
CA ASN A 111 13.45 7.19 -25.57
C ASN A 111 14.64 6.21 -25.44
N GLU A 112 14.39 4.90 -25.49
CA GLU A 112 15.40 3.83 -25.33
C GLU A 112 16.58 3.95 -26.31
N ASN A 113 16.31 4.50 -27.49
CA ASN A 113 17.33 4.73 -28.53
C ASN A 113 18.12 6.04 -28.31
N GLY A 114 17.84 6.81 -27.27
CA GLY A 114 18.50 8.09 -26.97
C GLY A 114 18.37 9.14 -28.08
N SER A 115 17.36 9.02 -28.95
CA SER A 115 17.18 9.88 -30.13
C SER A 115 16.23 11.05 -29.88
N GLU A 116 15.33 10.90 -28.92
CA GLU A 116 14.29 11.87 -28.62
C GLU A 116 14.06 12.00 -27.11
N CYS A 117 13.76 13.21 -26.68
CA CYS A 117 13.42 13.55 -25.30
C CYS A 117 12.00 14.13 -25.24
N LEU A 118 11.13 13.55 -24.42
CA LEU A 118 9.85 14.11 -24.06
C LEU A 118 10.01 15.07 -22.89
N SER A 119 9.25 16.15 -22.92
CA SER A 119 9.17 17.15 -21.86
C SER A 119 7.73 17.58 -21.64
N VAL A 120 7.37 17.72 -20.37
CA VAL A 120 6.06 18.18 -19.92
C VAL A 120 6.21 19.21 -18.82
N GLY A 121 5.29 20.17 -18.78
CA GLY A 121 5.31 21.25 -17.81
C GLY A 121 3.94 21.53 -17.21
N GLU A 122 3.95 22.34 -16.16
CA GLU A 122 2.74 22.82 -15.48
C GLU A 122 1.88 23.72 -16.39
N ASP A 123 2.50 24.30 -17.40
CA ASP A 123 1.87 25.06 -18.47
C ASP A 123 0.97 24.21 -19.39
N GLY A 124 1.03 22.88 -19.23
CA GLY A 124 0.22 21.95 -19.98
C GLY A 124 0.70 21.66 -21.39
N ARG A 125 1.95 22.03 -21.67
CA ARG A 125 2.58 21.69 -22.93
C ARG A 125 3.25 20.34 -22.85
N VAL A 126 3.23 19.66 -23.99
CA VAL A 126 3.98 18.42 -24.22
C VAL A 126 4.85 18.66 -25.45
N ASN A 127 6.17 18.62 -25.27
CA ASN A 127 7.13 18.87 -26.33
C ASN A 127 8.06 17.66 -26.51
N LEU A 128 8.42 17.40 -27.76
CA LEU A 128 9.37 16.36 -28.17
C LEU A 128 10.62 17.03 -28.73
N VAL A 129 11.77 16.81 -28.11
CA VAL A 129 13.07 17.34 -28.53
C VAL A 129 13.83 16.26 -29.28
N SER A 130 14.26 16.56 -30.50
CA SER A 130 15.10 15.65 -31.27
C SER A 130 16.58 15.85 -30.93
N LEU A 131 17.23 14.80 -30.42
CA LEU A 131 18.64 14.83 -30.02
C LEU A 131 19.59 14.74 -31.23
N SER A 132 19.13 14.20 -32.37
CA SER A 132 19.90 14.11 -33.61
C SER A 132 20.01 15.45 -34.34
N ALA A 133 18.97 16.29 -34.27
CA ALA A 133 18.94 17.62 -34.90
C ALA A 133 19.55 18.73 -34.01
N LYS A 134 19.96 18.41 -32.77
CA LYS A 134 20.65 19.27 -31.78
C LYS A 134 20.12 20.72 -31.66
N SER A 135 18.81 20.97 -31.85
CA SER A 135 18.20 22.31 -31.64
C SER A 135 16.67 22.36 -31.83
N GLY A 136 16.05 21.38 -32.48
CA GLY A 136 14.62 21.40 -32.81
C GLY A 136 13.75 20.68 -31.77
N PHE A 137 12.68 21.35 -31.32
CA PHE A 137 11.58 20.70 -30.62
C PHE A 137 10.30 20.76 -31.47
N ARG A 138 9.49 19.72 -31.37
CA ARG A 138 8.14 19.65 -31.93
C ARG A 138 7.15 19.70 -30.77
N ARG A 139 6.23 20.67 -30.79
CA ARG A 139 5.10 20.67 -29.85
C ARG A 139 4.14 19.55 -30.23
N VAL A 140 3.91 18.63 -29.31
CA VAL A 140 2.97 17.52 -29.46
C VAL A 140 1.57 17.95 -29.03
N PHE A 141 1.48 18.74 -27.95
CA PHE A 141 0.21 19.24 -27.43
C PHE A 141 0.38 20.55 -26.67
N ASP A 142 -0.67 21.38 -26.68
CA ASP A 142 -0.81 22.56 -25.82
C ASP A 142 -2.22 22.57 -25.21
N SER A 143 -2.30 22.51 -23.88
CA SER A 143 -3.58 22.66 -23.18
C SER A 143 -3.99 24.13 -22.98
N ASN A 144 -3.12 25.09 -23.35
CA ASN A 144 -3.24 26.51 -23.03
C ASN A 144 -3.41 26.76 -21.53
N GLY A 145 -2.73 25.97 -20.69
CA GLY A 145 -2.80 26.08 -19.22
C GLY A 145 -4.06 25.48 -18.58
N LEU A 146 -4.92 24.79 -19.34
CA LEU A 146 -6.11 24.13 -18.78
C LEU A 146 -5.79 22.85 -17.99
N VAL A 147 -4.64 22.25 -18.27
CA VAL A 147 -4.17 21.01 -17.64
C VAL A 147 -2.69 21.17 -17.35
N SER A 148 -2.26 20.82 -16.14
CA SER A 148 -0.84 20.79 -15.75
C SER A 148 -0.34 19.36 -15.72
N TYR A 149 0.84 19.11 -16.28
CA TYR A 149 1.48 17.79 -16.30
C TYR A 149 2.67 17.74 -15.35
N SER A 150 2.73 16.71 -14.51
CA SER A 150 3.78 16.54 -13.49
C SER A 150 4.76 15.42 -13.82
N SER A 151 4.39 14.47 -14.69
CA SER A 151 5.30 13.40 -15.13
C SER A 151 5.03 12.94 -16.55
N VAL A 152 6.04 12.34 -17.18
CA VAL A 152 5.95 11.73 -18.51
C VAL A 152 6.82 10.48 -18.56
N ARG A 153 6.37 9.48 -19.33
CA ARG A 153 7.18 8.31 -19.68
C ARG A 153 6.84 7.74 -21.04
N TRP A 154 7.85 7.32 -21.79
CA TRP A 154 7.69 6.51 -22.98
C TRP A 154 7.14 5.13 -22.62
N ALA A 155 6.18 4.65 -23.42
CA ALA A 155 5.66 3.29 -23.36
C ALA A 155 6.08 2.47 -24.58
N SER A 156 6.26 3.12 -25.72
CA SER A 156 6.83 2.57 -26.95
C SER A 156 7.46 3.69 -27.78
N PRO A 157 8.19 3.42 -28.88
CA PRO A 157 8.78 4.47 -29.72
C PRO A 157 7.78 5.49 -30.30
N VAL A 158 6.47 5.19 -30.26
CA VAL A 158 5.40 6.05 -30.79
C VAL A 158 4.32 6.36 -29.75
N GLU A 159 4.38 5.78 -28.55
CA GLU A 159 3.38 5.97 -27.50
C GLU A 159 4.02 6.37 -26.18
N PHE A 160 3.36 7.26 -25.45
CA PHE A 160 3.82 7.72 -24.16
C PHE A 160 2.65 8.08 -23.25
N VAL A 161 2.94 8.19 -21.96
CA VAL A 161 1.96 8.48 -20.91
C VAL A 161 2.38 9.74 -20.17
N THR A 162 1.42 10.61 -19.89
CA THR A 162 1.64 11.78 -19.01
C THR A 162 0.73 11.70 -17.79
N GLY A 163 1.28 12.05 -16.62
CA GLY A 163 0.53 12.27 -15.40
C GLY A 163 0.14 13.73 -15.26
N ALA A 164 -1.16 13.99 -15.06
CA ALA A 164 -1.70 15.32 -14.84
C ALA A 164 -2.07 15.56 -13.36
N PHE A 165 -2.02 16.83 -12.95
CA PHE A 165 -2.50 17.23 -11.63
C PHE A 165 -4.00 16.90 -11.49
N GLY A 166 -4.38 16.21 -10.41
CA GLY A 166 -5.77 15.72 -10.21
C GLY A 166 -6.02 14.27 -10.66
N PHE A 167 -4.98 13.41 -10.64
CA PHE A 167 -5.06 11.96 -10.86
C PHE A 167 -5.42 11.51 -12.29
N GLY A 168 -5.23 12.36 -13.30
CA GLY A 168 -5.46 12.00 -14.70
C GLY A 168 -4.22 11.38 -15.34
N LEU A 169 -4.32 10.17 -15.90
CA LEU A 169 -3.32 9.62 -16.81
C LEU A 169 -3.79 9.81 -18.25
N HIS A 170 -2.92 10.35 -19.09
CA HIS A 170 -3.21 10.59 -20.50
C HIS A 170 -2.32 9.68 -21.35
N TRP A 171 -2.93 8.86 -22.20
CA TRP A 171 -2.21 8.08 -23.20
C TRP A 171 -2.11 8.86 -24.49
N TRP A 172 -0.92 8.87 -25.06
CA TRP A 172 -0.61 9.56 -26.29
C TRP A 172 -0.09 8.56 -27.30
N ASP A 173 -0.63 8.60 -28.51
CA ASP A 173 -0.13 7.86 -29.66
C ASP A 173 0.23 8.90 -30.72
N GLN A 174 1.51 8.99 -31.06
CA GLN A 174 2.00 9.95 -32.04
C GLN A 174 1.46 9.69 -33.45
N ARG A 175 0.91 8.51 -33.73
CA ARG A 175 0.27 8.18 -35.01
C ARG A 175 -1.09 8.88 -35.17
N LYS A 176 -1.69 9.37 -34.08
CA LYS A 176 -2.99 10.07 -34.08
C LYS A 176 -2.78 11.55 -33.75
N ALA A 177 -3.18 12.43 -34.67
CA ALA A 177 -3.16 13.86 -34.42
C ALA A 177 -4.36 14.31 -33.56
N GLY A 178 -4.17 15.28 -32.67
CA GLY A 178 -5.30 16.00 -32.04
C GLY A 178 -5.49 15.84 -30.53
N GLY A 179 -4.49 15.39 -29.76
CA GLY A 179 -4.56 15.30 -28.30
C GLY A 179 -4.35 13.88 -27.77
N PRO A 180 -4.61 13.64 -26.47
CA PRO A 180 -4.45 12.31 -25.90
C PRO A 180 -5.48 11.35 -26.49
N VAL A 181 -5.05 10.15 -26.87
CA VAL A 181 -5.90 9.10 -27.47
C VAL A 181 -6.86 8.52 -26.45
N ALA A 182 -6.44 8.51 -25.18
CA ALA A 182 -7.29 8.16 -24.07
C ALA A 182 -6.98 9.05 -22.87
N LEU A 183 -8.03 9.64 -22.32
CA LEU A 183 -8.01 10.28 -21.01
C LEU A 183 -8.54 9.25 -20.00
N PHE A 184 -7.66 8.67 -19.21
CA PHE A 184 -8.07 7.63 -18.27
C PHE A 184 -8.62 8.27 -16.99
N LYS A 185 -9.92 8.56 -17.00
CA LYS A 185 -10.71 8.79 -15.77
C LYS A 185 -11.44 7.53 -15.29
N ASP A 186 -11.75 6.60 -16.19
CA ASP A 186 -12.30 5.27 -15.89
C ASP A 186 -12.20 4.35 -17.13
N ASN A 187 -11.67 3.13 -16.93
CA ASN A 187 -11.59 1.95 -17.81
C ASN A 187 -10.83 2.02 -19.16
N TRP A 188 -9.96 1.03 -19.46
CA TRP A 188 -9.98 0.06 -20.59
C TRP A 188 -8.69 -0.83 -20.59
N THR A 189 -8.60 -1.79 -21.53
CA THR A 189 -7.88 -3.09 -21.55
C THR A 189 -6.41 -3.09 -22.07
N GLY A 190 -5.53 -3.94 -21.48
CA GLY A 190 -4.24 -4.44 -22.04
C GLY A 190 -2.91 -4.10 -21.29
N GLU A 191 -2.20 -5.12 -20.76
CA GLU A 191 -0.88 -5.23 -20.03
C GLU A 191 -0.47 -4.37 -18.79
N LEU A 192 -0.08 -5.03 -17.68
CA LEU A 192 0.03 -4.53 -16.29
C LEU A 192 0.83 -3.21 -16.14
N LEU A 193 0.17 -2.13 -15.73
CA LEU A 193 0.76 -0.81 -15.46
C LEU A 193 0.86 -0.54 -13.95
N LEU A 194 2.01 -0.04 -13.49
CA LEU A 194 2.21 0.52 -12.15
C LEU A 194 2.43 2.03 -12.27
N ALA A 195 1.60 2.85 -11.63
CA ALA A 195 1.79 4.30 -11.60
C ALA A 195 1.75 4.82 -10.16
N GLY A 196 2.70 5.69 -9.80
CA GLY A 196 2.67 6.46 -8.56
C GLY A 196 1.93 7.78 -8.78
N GLY A 197 0.91 8.05 -7.98
CA GLY A 197 0.29 9.37 -7.84
C GLY A 197 0.87 10.15 -6.67
N SER A 198 0.52 11.44 -6.59
CA SER A 198 0.89 12.30 -5.46
C SER A 198 0.35 11.77 -4.12
N SER A 199 0.99 12.15 -3.01
CA SER A 199 0.66 11.70 -1.64
C SER A 199 0.93 10.21 -1.35
N GLY A 200 1.96 9.62 -1.97
CA GLY A 200 2.34 8.22 -1.75
C GLY A 200 1.33 7.20 -2.27
N THR A 201 0.55 7.59 -3.29
CA THR A 201 -0.53 6.77 -3.81
C THR A 201 -0.02 5.84 -4.91
N LEU A 202 0.10 4.53 -4.66
CA LEU A 202 0.49 3.58 -5.71
C LEU A 202 -0.76 3.00 -6.36
N PHE A 203 -0.75 2.89 -7.68
CA PHE A 203 -1.81 2.23 -8.42
C PHE A 203 -1.23 1.06 -9.21
N ALA A 204 -1.90 -0.08 -9.16
CA ALA A 204 -1.67 -1.21 -10.05
C ALA A 204 -2.93 -1.54 -10.82
N TRP A 205 -2.80 -1.82 -12.11
CA TRP A 205 -3.91 -2.24 -12.97
C TRP A 205 -3.62 -3.61 -13.58
N ASP A 206 -4.47 -4.61 -13.30
CA ASP A 206 -4.40 -5.92 -13.97
C ASP A 206 -5.12 -5.88 -15.32
N ILE A 207 -4.34 -6.21 -16.34
CA ILE A 207 -4.62 -6.11 -17.77
C ILE A 207 -5.82 -6.93 -18.25
N ARG A 208 -6.21 -7.90 -17.44
CA ARG A 208 -7.06 -9.03 -17.81
C ARG A 208 -8.50 -8.90 -17.27
N TRP A 209 -8.79 -7.90 -16.44
CA TRP A 209 -10.07 -7.78 -15.72
C TRP A 209 -10.64 -6.34 -15.80
N PRO A 210 -11.86 -6.14 -16.34
CA PRO A 210 -12.46 -4.82 -16.57
C PRO A 210 -13.03 -4.18 -15.30
N LYS A 211 -12.18 -3.82 -14.34
CA LYS A 211 -12.56 -3.10 -13.11
C LYS A 211 -11.58 -1.98 -12.76
N GLN A 212 -12.06 -1.08 -11.89
CA GLN A 212 -11.40 0.11 -11.34
C GLN A 212 -9.91 -0.09 -10.93
N PRO A 213 -9.10 0.99 -10.94
CA PRO A 213 -7.74 0.99 -10.39
C PRO A 213 -7.65 0.33 -9.03
N VAL A 214 -6.63 -0.52 -8.82
CA VAL A 214 -6.30 -0.98 -7.48
C VAL A 214 -5.37 0.05 -6.84
N ILE A 215 -5.92 0.87 -5.95
CA ILE A 215 -5.14 1.74 -5.06
C ILE A 215 -4.38 0.85 -4.08
N LEU A 216 -3.07 0.76 -4.26
CA LEU A 216 -2.15 0.00 -3.42
C LEU A 216 -1.71 0.79 -2.17
N SER A 217 -1.79 2.13 -2.19
CA SER A 217 -1.56 3.06 -1.07
C SER A 217 -2.19 4.41 -1.40
N GLY A 218 -2.54 5.27 -0.43
CA GLY A 218 -3.03 6.65 -0.63
C GLY A 218 -3.76 7.25 0.58
N VAL A 219 -3.47 8.52 0.93
CA VAL A 219 -4.15 9.30 1.98
C VAL A 219 -5.38 9.99 1.39
N GLY A 220 -6.56 9.76 1.99
CA GLY A 220 -7.83 10.29 1.50
C GLY A 220 -7.93 11.81 1.59
N VAL A 221 -8.30 12.45 0.48
CA VAL A 221 -8.65 13.88 0.41
C VAL A 221 -9.93 14.13 1.21
N GLY A 222 -9.81 14.81 2.35
CA GLY A 222 -10.94 15.24 3.18
C GLY A 222 -10.57 16.48 3.98
N ASP A 223 -11.41 17.51 3.88
CA ASP A 223 -11.24 18.85 4.46
C ASP A 223 -10.92 18.82 5.97
N ALA A 224 -9.67 19.08 6.30
CA ALA A 224 -9.22 19.47 7.64
C ALA A 224 -8.02 20.43 7.49
N PRO A 225 -7.85 21.43 8.37
CA PRO A 225 -6.90 22.51 8.15
C PRO A 225 -5.46 22.00 8.10
N ALA A 226 -4.76 22.39 7.05
CA ALA A 226 -3.43 21.95 6.68
C ALA A 226 -2.35 22.41 7.68
N ASN A 227 -1.54 21.47 8.15
CA ASN A 227 -0.16 21.75 8.55
C ASN A 227 0.74 21.38 7.38
N SER A 228 1.54 22.37 6.94
CA SER A 228 2.62 22.34 5.94
C SER A 228 2.64 21.17 4.94
N LEU A 229 2.15 21.43 3.73
CA LEU A 229 2.35 20.62 2.54
C LEU A 229 3.86 20.50 2.24
N VAL A 230 4.36 19.27 2.19
CA VAL A 230 5.55 18.96 1.38
C VAL A 230 4.99 18.20 0.16
N GLU A 231 5.05 18.85 -1.00
CA GLU A 231 4.79 18.23 -2.30
C GLU A 231 5.79 17.10 -2.52
N SER A 232 5.30 15.89 -2.76
CA SER A 232 6.11 14.76 -3.22
C SER A 232 5.71 14.43 -4.66
N ASP A 233 6.63 14.65 -5.60
CA ASP A 233 6.45 14.36 -7.03
C ASP A 233 6.52 12.86 -7.34
N ILE A 234 6.07 12.53 -8.56
CA ILE A 234 5.75 11.20 -9.07
C ILE A 234 6.98 10.27 -9.17
N TRP A 235 6.76 8.99 -8.82
CA TRP A 235 7.75 7.91 -8.80
C TRP A 235 8.07 7.29 -10.16
N GLU A 236 9.28 6.74 -10.28
CA GLU A 236 9.81 6.06 -11.46
C GLU A 236 9.08 4.73 -11.79
N VAL A 237 8.44 4.67 -12.97
CA VAL A 237 7.86 3.43 -13.57
C VAL A 237 8.92 2.55 -14.26
N GLN A 238 9.74 1.77 -13.53
CA GLN A 238 10.69 0.89 -14.21
C GLN A 238 9.99 -0.28 -14.94
N TYR A 239 10.28 -0.44 -16.23
CA TYR A 239 10.07 -1.67 -17.00
C TYR A 239 11.38 -2.45 -17.03
N ASP A 240 11.34 -3.76 -16.84
CA ASP A 240 12.52 -4.62 -17.04
C ASP A 240 12.62 -5.03 -18.52
N ASN A 241 13.75 -4.72 -19.15
CA ASN A 241 14.00 -4.87 -20.60
C ASN A 241 14.86 -6.11 -20.90
N TYR A 242 14.59 -7.25 -20.27
CA TYR A 242 15.36 -8.47 -20.49
C TYR A 242 14.87 -9.25 -21.72
N THR A 243 15.33 -8.89 -22.92
CA THR A 243 15.17 -9.70 -24.14
C THR A 243 16.45 -10.49 -24.47
N HIS A 244 16.35 -11.81 -24.23
CA HIS A 244 17.05 -12.96 -24.85
C HIS A 244 18.58 -13.20 -24.73
N SER A 245 18.92 -14.38 -24.20
CA SER A 245 19.93 -15.28 -24.80
C SER A 245 19.53 -16.75 -24.62
N SER A 246 19.72 -17.51 -25.70
CA SER A 246 19.18 -18.81 -26.06
C SER A 246 19.64 -20.02 -25.21
N LYS A 247 18.70 -20.88 -24.80
CA LYS A 247 18.69 -22.34 -25.05
C LYS A 247 17.39 -22.98 -24.58
N THR A 248 16.82 -23.75 -25.48
CA THR A 248 15.56 -24.51 -25.49
C THR A 248 15.28 -25.28 -24.19
N ILE A 249 14.07 -25.11 -23.62
CA ILE A 249 13.16 -26.18 -23.14
C ILE A 249 11.74 -25.58 -23.08
N ASN A 250 10.82 -26.20 -23.81
CA ASN A 250 9.39 -25.94 -23.84
C ASN A 250 8.72 -26.28 -22.50
N SER A 251 8.14 -25.27 -21.83
CA SER A 251 6.80 -25.37 -21.24
C SER A 251 6.27 -23.97 -20.96
N SER A 252 5.02 -23.70 -21.35
CA SER A 252 4.30 -22.45 -21.14
C SER A 252 4.25 -22.08 -19.65
N SER A 253 5.05 -21.10 -19.25
CA SER A 253 5.12 -20.61 -17.88
C SER A 253 5.21 -19.08 -17.87
N SER A 254 4.08 -18.43 -17.60
CA SER A 254 3.90 -16.99 -17.38
C SER A 254 4.56 -16.49 -16.08
N ARG A 255 5.90 -16.63 -15.98
CA ARG A 255 6.69 -16.14 -14.85
C ARG A 255 6.98 -14.65 -15.03
N ILE A 256 6.34 -13.82 -14.22
CA ILE A 256 6.71 -12.42 -14.01
C ILE A 256 7.87 -12.41 -13.00
N LEU A 257 8.96 -11.72 -13.30
CA LEU A 257 10.13 -11.60 -12.41
C LEU A 257 9.89 -10.59 -11.27
N PRO A 258 10.62 -10.68 -10.15
CA PRO A 258 10.39 -9.82 -8.98
C PRO A 258 10.74 -8.36 -9.26
N ALA A 259 9.80 -7.43 -9.02
CA ALA A 259 10.06 -5.99 -9.10
C ALA A 259 10.44 -5.44 -7.72
N MET A 260 11.55 -4.71 -7.62
CA MET A 260 12.02 -4.05 -6.40
C MET A 260 11.64 -2.56 -6.44
N ILE A 261 11.15 -2.03 -5.34
CA ILE A 261 10.69 -0.64 -5.21
C ILE A 261 11.33 -0.06 -3.94
N CYS A 262 11.83 1.18 -3.98
CA CYS A 262 12.36 1.91 -2.82
C CYS A 262 11.63 3.25 -2.67
N SER A 263 11.09 3.53 -1.49
CA SER A 263 10.55 4.85 -1.14
C SER A 263 11.66 5.79 -0.64
N GLU A 264 11.40 7.10 -0.62
CA GLU A 264 12.29 8.15 -0.12
C GLU A 264 12.49 8.05 1.41
N ASP A 265 11.56 7.40 2.12
CA ASP A 265 11.70 6.97 3.52
C ASP A 265 12.58 5.72 3.70
N GLY A 266 13.20 5.21 2.64
CA GLY A 266 14.09 4.03 2.67
C GLY A 266 13.36 2.68 2.76
N ILE A 267 12.05 2.63 2.52
CA ILE A 267 11.27 1.38 2.55
C ILE A 267 11.42 0.67 1.20
N LEU A 268 12.10 -0.49 1.21
CA LEU A 268 12.15 -1.41 0.09
C LEU A 268 10.91 -2.34 0.09
N GLY A 269 10.20 -2.40 -1.04
CA GLY A 269 9.14 -3.36 -1.32
C GLY A 269 9.52 -4.26 -2.50
N VAL A 270 9.28 -5.56 -2.37
CA VAL A 270 9.49 -6.53 -3.46
C VAL A 270 8.15 -7.15 -3.83
N ILE A 271 7.81 -7.12 -5.12
CA ILE A 271 6.61 -7.76 -5.67
C ILE A 271 7.02 -9.09 -6.30
N GLU A 272 6.57 -10.21 -5.72
CA GLU A 272 6.72 -11.57 -6.27
C GLU A 272 5.35 -12.20 -6.57
N GLN A 273 5.25 -13.01 -7.63
CA GLN A 273 4.00 -13.64 -8.06
C GLN A 273 3.46 -14.60 -6.97
N GLY A 274 2.21 -14.42 -6.57
CA GLY A 274 1.50 -15.31 -5.64
C GLY A 274 1.75 -15.07 -4.15
N ARG A 275 2.37 -13.94 -3.76
CA ARG A 275 2.53 -13.54 -2.35
C ARG A 275 2.07 -12.09 -2.16
N ASP A 276 1.44 -11.81 -1.01
CA ASP A 276 1.15 -10.44 -0.57
C ASP A 276 2.47 -9.67 -0.38
N LEU A 277 2.47 -8.38 -0.76
CA LEU A 277 3.55 -7.41 -0.53
C LEU A 277 4.13 -7.55 0.88
N GLN A 278 5.42 -7.87 0.99
CA GLN A 278 6.15 -7.84 2.26
C GLN A 278 6.89 -6.52 2.38
N PHE A 279 6.36 -5.62 3.20
CA PHE A 279 7.07 -4.41 3.61
C PHE A 279 8.10 -4.78 4.69
N GLY A 280 9.37 -4.48 4.42
CA GLY A 280 10.40 -4.43 5.45
C GLY A 280 10.09 -3.29 6.42
N VAL A 281 10.05 -3.60 7.71
CA VAL A 281 9.55 -2.70 8.76
C VAL A 281 10.49 -1.51 8.97
N GLY A 282 10.01 -0.31 8.65
CA GLY A 282 10.49 0.99 9.10
C GLY A 282 9.43 1.67 9.96
N ILE A 283 9.84 2.38 10.99
CA ILE A 283 9.05 2.77 12.16
C ILE A 283 8.19 3.99 11.82
N ASN A 284 6.85 3.91 11.98
CA ASN A 284 6.10 4.96 12.69
C ASN A 284 4.63 4.60 12.93
N SER A 285 4.20 4.94 14.14
CA SER A 285 2.82 4.94 14.63
C SER A 285 1.91 5.84 13.79
N HIS A 286 0.63 5.49 13.70
CA HIS A 286 -0.51 6.24 13.12
C HIS A 286 -1.01 5.80 11.73
N LEU A 287 -1.44 4.53 11.60
CA LEU A 287 -2.40 4.14 10.56
C LEU A 287 -3.43 3.16 11.15
N ASN A 288 -4.51 3.71 11.72
CA ASN A 288 -5.68 2.95 12.16
C ASN A 288 -6.91 3.39 11.35
N GLU A 289 -6.88 3.23 10.02
CA GLU A 289 -8.11 3.43 9.22
C GLU A 289 -8.08 2.75 7.84
N ALA A 290 -7.81 1.46 7.78
CA ALA A 290 -8.10 0.67 6.56
C ALA A 290 -8.23 -0.82 6.86
N ILE A 291 -9.32 -1.23 7.50
CA ILE A 291 -9.81 -2.61 7.34
C ILE A 291 -11.21 -2.58 6.73
N SER A 292 -11.30 -3.27 5.59
CA SER A 292 -12.47 -3.87 4.91
C SER A 292 -13.06 -3.12 3.71
N LEU A 293 -12.58 -3.53 2.53
CA LEU A 293 -13.40 -3.68 1.33
C LEU A 293 -14.59 -4.60 1.69
N THR A 294 -15.78 -4.04 1.77
CA THR A 294 -17.03 -4.81 1.75
C THR A 294 -17.84 -4.33 0.55
N ASP A 295 -18.54 -5.24 -0.13
CA ASP A 295 -19.61 -4.92 -1.09
C ASP A 295 -20.81 -4.18 -0.45
N GLY A 296 -20.66 -3.65 0.78
CA GLY A 296 -21.66 -2.97 1.60
C GLY A 296 -21.23 -1.59 2.13
N GLY A 297 -20.12 -1.04 1.62
CA GLY A 297 -19.60 0.28 2.00
C GLY A 297 -18.57 0.25 3.14
N PRO A 298 -17.91 1.39 3.44
CA PRO A 298 -16.86 1.43 4.45
C PRO A 298 -17.41 1.18 5.87
N ALA A 299 -16.65 0.45 6.69
CA ALA A 299 -17.05 0.04 8.04
C ALA A 299 -17.40 1.23 8.96
N ARG A 300 -16.91 2.45 8.66
CA ARG A 300 -17.25 3.68 9.37
C ARG A 300 -18.76 3.93 9.47
N CYS A 301 -19.52 3.57 8.44
CA CYS A 301 -20.98 3.76 8.40
C CYS A 301 -21.71 2.95 9.48
N TYR A 302 -21.13 1.83 9.89
CA TYR A 302 -21.77 0.87 10.79
C TYR A 302 -21.13 0.83 12.18
N ARG A 303 -20.00 1.54 12.42
CA ARG A 303 -19.23 1.47 13.67
C ARG A 303 -20.07 1.77 14.92
N GLN A 304 -20.89 2.81 14.89
CA GLN A 304 -21.67 3.22 16.05
C GLN A 304 -22.97 2.42 16.19
N ILE A 305 -23.30 2.02 17.42
CA ILE A 305 -24.57 1.34 17.74
C ILE A 305 -25.69 2.39 17.83
N LYS A 306 -26.40 2.64 16.73
CA LYS A 306 -27.51 3.61 16.68
C LYS A 306 -28.89 2.95 16.83
N ASN A 307 -29.09 1.80 16.21
CA ASN A 307 -30.40 1.16 16.08
C ASN A 307 -30.66 0.10 17.17
N LYS A 308 -31.92 -0.30 17.36
CA LYS A 308 -32.29 -1.47 18.18
C LYS A 308 -31.66 -2.76 17.59
N PRO A 309 -31.38 -3.79 18.42
CA PRO A 309 -30.87 -5.06 17.93
C PRO A 309 -31.80 -5.67 16.88
N TYR A 310 -31.23 -6.01 15.73
CA TYR A 310 -31.96 -6.60 14.60
C TYR A 310 -31.29 -7.91 14.20
N PRO A 311 -31.73 -9.06 14.75
CA PRO A 311 -31.14 -10.36 14.46
C PRO A 311 -31.79 -11.06 13.26
N LYS A 312 -31.10 -12.05 12.70
CA LYS A 312 -31.68 -13.03 11.78
C LYS A 312 -32.86 -13.70 12.49
N SER A 313 -34.04 -13.66 11.87
CA SER A 313 -35.29 -14.10 12.48
C SER A 313 -36.34 -14.45 11.41
N ARG A 314 -37.52 -14.95 11.82
CA ARG A 314 -38.65 -15.19 10.91
C ARG A 314 -39.09 -13.93 10.14
N TYR A 315 -38.82 -12.75 10.69
CA TYR A 315 -39.14 -11.43 10.13
C TYR A 315 -37.99 -10.86 9.28
N CYS A 316 -36.73 -11.18 9.63
CA CYS A 316 -35.55 -10.79 8.86
C CYS A 316 -34.98 -11.99 8.09
N ARG A 317 -35.50 -12.19 6.87
CA ARG A 317 -35.09 -13.25 5.95
C ARG A 317 -34.04 -12.74 4.96
N GLY A 318 -33.36 -13.66 4.27
CA GLY A 318 -32.34 -13.32 3.27
C GLY A 318 -31.05 -12.72 3.85
N VAL A 319 -30.78 -12.96 5.13
CA VAL A 319 -29.56 -12.51 5.81
C VAL A 319 -28.37 -13.35 5.33
N PRO A 320 -27.29 -12.73 4.83
CA PRO A 320 -26.10 -13.46 4.44
C PRO A 320 -25.42 -14.10 5.64
N ASP A 321 -24.74 -15.23 5.41
CA ASP A 321 -24.04 -15.92 6.49
C ASP A 321 -22.79 -15.14 6.93
N PRO A 322 -22.47 -15.15 8.24
CA PRO A 322 -21.29 -14.45 8.76
C PRO A 322 -20.00 -14.95 8.13
N LYS A 323 -19.06 -14.04 7.86
CA LYS A 323 -17.75 -14.41 7.32
C LYS A 323 -16.95 -15.30 8.28
N ILE A 324 -17.04 -15.01 9.58
CA ILE A 324 -16.49 -15.88 10.62
C ILE A 324 -17.36 -17.13 10.80
N ARG A 325 -16.79 -18.29 10.48
CA ARG A 325 -17.45 -19.60 10.63
C ARG A 325 -16.88 -20.43 11.78
N ILE A 326 -15.63 -20.16 12.18
CA ILE A 326 -14.91 -20.92 13.19
C ILE A 326 -14.58 -20.01 14.36
N TYR A 327 -15.10 -20.32 15.54
CA TYR A 327 -14.88 -19.53 16.74
C TYR A 327 -13.72 -20.05 17.59
N ASP A 328 -13.45 -21.36 17.54
CA ASP A 328 -12.40 -22.02 18.32
C ASP A 328 -11.30 -22.59 17.40
N VAL A 329 -10.05 -22.26 17.69
CA VAL A 329 -8.88 -22.61 16.87
C VAL A 329 -7.73 -23.11 17.75
N GLY A 330 -6.88 -23.98 17.21
CA GLY A 330 -5.82 -24.66 17.95
C GLY A 330 -6.34 -25.88 18.69
N MET A 331 -5.73 -26.22 19.82
CA MET A 331 -6.06 -27.41 20.59
C MET A 331 -7.29 -27.22 21.48
N LYS A 332 -8.45 -27.20 20.84
CA LYS A 332 -9.75 -27.02 21.51
C LYS A 332 -10.14 -28.16 22.45
N LYS A 333 -9.65 -29.39 22.23
CA LYS A 333 -9.98 -30.56 23.06
C LYS A 333 -9.10 -30.70 24.32
N LYS A 334 -8.01 -29.94 24.43
CA LYS A 334 -7.08 -30.05 25.56
C LYS A 334 -7.74 -29.63 26.87
N GLY A 335 -7.39 -30.37 27.93
CA GLY A 335 -7.96 -30.21 29.25
C GLY A 335 -7.69 -28.84 29.87
N VAL A 336 -8.38 -28.51 30.96
CA VAL A 336 -8.21 -27.25 31.69
C VAL A 336 -6.79 -27.09 32.24
N ASP A 337 -6.18 -28.20 32.66
CA ASP A 337 -4.89 -28.20 33.34
C ASP A 337 -3.70 -27.91 32.43
N GLU A 338 -3.83 -28.19 31.13
CA GLU A 338 -2.70 -28.10 30.19
C GLU A 338 -2.32 -26.67 29.83
N PHE A 339 -3.26 -25.74 29.94
CA PHE A 339 -3.12 -24.36 29.48
C PHE A 339 -3.47 -23.37 30.59
N PRO A 340 -2.51 -23.12 31.51
CA PRO A 340 -2.73 -22.29 32.69
C PRO A 340 -2.86 -20.80 32.37
N PHE A 341 -2.18 -20.34 31.32
CA PHE A 341 -2.05 -18.92 31.01
C PHE A 341 -3.18 -18.46 30.10
N CYS A 342 -3.76 -17.30 30.40
CA CYS A 342 -4.84 -16.73 29.60
C CYS A 342 -4.66 -15.23 29.37
N VAL A 343 -4.83 -14.80 28.11
CA VAL A 343 -4.82 -13.39 27.71
C VAL A 343 -6.10 -13.07 26.95
N HIS A 344 -6.64 -11.90 27.24
CA HIS A 344 -7.86 -11.40 26.64
C HIS A 344 -7.60 -10.12 25.85
N LEU A 345 -8.23 -10.01 24.68
CA LEU A 345 -8.37 -8.74 23.98
C LEU A 345 -9.74 -8.17 24.30
N VAL A 346 -9.77 -6.99 24.89
CA VAL A 346 -10.97 -6.35 25.42
C VAL A 346 -11.25 -5.06 24.65
N SER A 347 -12.50 -4.83 24.25
CA SER A 347 -12.87 -3.54 23.66
C SER A 347 -13.02 -2.48 24.73
N TRP A 348 -12.47 -1.29 24.48
CA TRP A 348 -12.59 -0.13 25.35
C TRP A 348 -13.61 0.89 24.83
N GLU A 349 -14.34 0.52 23.78
CA GLU A 349 -15.36 1.36 23.14
C GLU A 349 -16.64 0.55 22.93
N LYS A 350 -17.77 1.27 22.83
CA LYS A 350 -19.07 0.67 22.51
C LYS A 350 -19.32 0.80 21.02
N GLU A 351 -19.22 -0.31 20.30
CA GLU A 351 -19.23 -0.31 18.83
C GLU A 351 -19.79 -1.60 18.23
N ASN A 352 -20.08 -1.56 16.94
CA ASN A 352 -20.34 -2.73 16.12
C ASN A 352 -19.05 -3.21 15.49
N VAL A 353 -18.70 -4.47 15.74
CA VAL A 353 -17.56 -5.15 15.12
C VAL A 353 -18.08 -6.05 14.01
N SER A 354 -17.62 -5.86 12.77
CA SER A 354 -18.07 -6.64 11.62
C SER A 354 -17.60 -8.10 11.68
N SER A 355 -18.35 -9.00 11.02
CA SER A 355 -17.98 -10.42 10.95
C SER A 355 -16.66 -10.65 10.20
N GLU A 356 -16.36 -9.77 9.26
CA GLU A 356 -15.14 -9.71 8.46
C GLU A 356 -13.94 -9.31 9.32
N ALA A 357 -14.10 -8.31 10.18
CA ALA A 357 -13.06 -7.91 11.13
C ALA A 357 -12.77 -9.02 12.13
N LEU A 358 -13.79 -9.73 12.61
CA LEU A 358 -13.62 -10.89 13.50
C LEU A 358 -12.83 -12.01 12.82
N GLU A 359 -13.14 -12.33 11.57
CA GLU A 359 -12.41 -13.35 10.82
C GLU A 359 -10.96 -12.93 10.53
N ALA A 360 -10.74 -11.67 10.14
CA ALA A 360 -9.39 -11.14 9.91
C ALA A 360 -8.54 -11.17 11.20
N ALA A 361 -9.12 -10.77 12.33
CA ALA A 361 -8.46 -10.81 13.63
C ALA A 361 -8.13 -12.25 14.07
N ARG A 362 -9.06 -13.18 13.85
CA ARG A 362 -8.88 -14.62 14.13
C ARG A 362 -7.73 -15.19 13.30
N ILE A 363 -7.69 -14.92 11.99
CA ILE A 363 -6.62 -15.37 11.09
C ILE A 363 -5.27 -14.80 11.53
N ALA A 364 -5.20 -13.49 11.80
CA ALA A 364 -3.96 -12.82 12.21
C ALA A 364 -3.39 -13.43 13.51
N CYS A 365 -4.24 -13.62 14.53
CA CYS A 365 -3.83 -14.23 15.79
C CYS A 365 -3.38 -15.68 15.59
N ASN A 366 -4.15 -16.48 14.84
CA ASN A 366 -3.85 -17.89 14.61
C ASN A 366 -2.55 -18.10 13.81
N LYS A 367 -2.32 -17.29 12.76
CA LYS A 367 -1.13 -17.37 11.91
C LYS A 367 0.14 -17.10 12.73
N TYR A 368 0.10 -16.08 13.59
CA TYR A 368 1.23 -15.77 14.46
C TYR A 368 1.48 -16.87 15.49
N MET A 369 0.46 -17.29 16.24
CA MET A 369 0.61 -18.33 17.26
C MET A 369 1.08 -19.66 16.68
N THR A 370 0.57 -20.06 15.51
CA THR A 370 0.99 -21.30 14.85
C THR A 370 2.46 -21.26 14.44
N LYS A 371 2.96 -20.09 13.98
CA LYS A 371 4.36 -19.93 13.55
C LYS A 371 5.35 -19.97 14.72
N PHE A 372 5.02 -19.35 15.85
CA PHE A 372 5.97 -19.17 16.95
C PHE A 372 5.78 -20.15 18.11
N ALA A 373 4.54 -20.43 18.50
CA ALA A 373 4.24 -21.36 19.60
C ALA A 373 3.97 -22.80 19.12
N GLY A 374 3.60 -22.96 17.84
CA GLY A 374 3.13 -24.23 17.28
C GLY A 374 1.61 -24.42 17.43
N LYS A 375 1.00 -25.16 16.51
CA LYS A 375 -0.46 -25.39 16.44
C LYS A 375 -1.05 -26.01 17.71
N ASP A 376 -0.22 -26.79 18.42
CA ASP A 376 -0.66 -27.64 19.53
C ASP A 376 -0.47 -27.00 20.91
N ALA A 377 0.12 -25.81 20.94
CA ALA A 377 0.54 -25.13 22.15
C ALA A 377 -0.43 -24.05 22.64
N PHE A 378 -1.53 -23.82 21.92
CA PHE A 378 -2.52 -22.81 22.29
C PHE A 378 -3.94 -23.21 21.89
N HIS A 379 -4.90 -22.49 22.44
CA HIS A 379 -6.29 -22.48 22.00
C HIS A 379 -6.81 -21.05 22.02
N LEU A 380 -7.28 -20.61 20.85
CA LEU A 380 -7.85 -19.30 20.60
C LEU A 380 -9.37 -19.44 20.47
N ARG A 381 -10.11 -18.59 21.18
CA ARG A 381 -11.55 -18.44 21.00
C ARG A 381 -11.95 -17.00 20.72
N VAL A 382 -12.79 -16.84 19.71
CA VAL A 382 -13.56 -15.63 19.49
C VAL A 382 -14.79 -15.68 20.39
N ARG A 383 -14.91 -14.70 21.28
CA ARG A 383 -15.93 -14.67 22.35
C ARG A 383 -17.23 -14.01 21.88
N VAL A 384 -17.12 -13.10 20.92
CA VAL A 384 -18.24 -12.34 20.37
C VAL A 384 -18.81 -13.03 19.14
N HIS A 385 -20.14 -13.03 19.03
CA HIS A 385 -20.87 -13.60 17.90
C HIS A 385 -21.63 -12.50 17.15
N PRO A 386 -21.52 -12.43 15.81
CA PRO A 386 -22.16 -11.41 15.00
C PRO A 386 -23.63 -11.76 14.73
N PHE A 387 -24.50 -11.48 15.70
CA PHE A 387 -25.94 -11.71 15.56
C PHE A 387 -26.70 -10.53 14.97
N HIS A 388 -26.13 -9.32 14.99
CA HIS A 388 -26.82 -8.14 14.51
C HIS A 388 -26.66 -8.00 12.99
N VAL A 389 -27.76 -7.83 12.28
CA VAL A 389 -27.80 -7.66 10.83
C VAL A 389 -27.70 -6.19 10.46
N LEU A 390 -26.75 -5.88 9.59
CA LEU A 390 -26.57 -4.58 8.96
C LEU A 390 -27.41 -4.50 7.68
N ARG A 391 -28.05 -3.36 7.47
CA ARG A 391 -28.90 -3.10 6.30
C ARG A 391 -28.33 -1.98 5.47
N ILE A 392 -28.49 -2.10 4.15
CA ILE A 392 -28.09 -1.09 3.18
C ILE A 392 -29.28 -0.79 2.25
N ASN A 393 -29.58 0.49 2.07
CA ASN A 393 -30.42 0.93 0.96
C ASN A 393 -29.48 1.15 -0.25
N LYS A 394 -29.41 0.17 -1.15
CA LYS A 394 -28.47 0.23 -2.28
C LYS A 394 -28.90 1.32 -3.25
N MET A 395 -27.99 2.26 -3.52
CA MET A 395 -28.15 3.26 -4.56
C MET A 395 -27.46 2.78 -5.84
N LEU A 396 -28.08 3.03 -6.98
CA LEU A 396 -27.48 2.79 -8.29
C LEU A 396 -26.51 3.93 -8.60
N SER A 397 -25.27 3.60 -8.91
CA SER A 397 -24.23 4.60 -9.23
C SER A 397 -24.00 4.79 -10.74
N CYS A 398 -24.98 4.45 -11.58
CA CYS A 398 -24.90 4.64 -13.03
C CYS A 398 -25.45 6.00 -13.48
N ALA A 399 -25.00 6.50 -14.64
CA ALA A 399 -25.57 7.71 -15.24
C ALA A 399 -27.08 7.50 -15.52
N GLY A 400 -27.91 8.47 -15.13
CA GLY A 400 -29.37 8.35 -15.23
C GLY A 400 -30.02 7.46 -14.16
N ALA A 401 -29.29 7.05 -13.12
CA ALA A 401 -29.81 6.24 -12.01
C ALA A 401 -31.05 6.85 -11.33
N ASP A 402 -31.16 8.18 -11.29
CA ASP A 402 -32.31 8.90 -10.74
C ASP A 402 -33.65 8.47 -11.39
N ARG A 403 -33.64 8.10 -12.67
CA ARG A 403 -34.83 7.62 -13.39
C ARG A 403 -35.21 6.18 -13.07
N LEU A 404 -34.23 5.38 -12.62
CA LEU A 404 -34.35 3.93 -12.41
C LEU A 404 -34.48 3.56 -10.94
N GLN A 405 -34.17 4.48 -10.03
CA GLN A 405 -34.19 4.24 -8.61
C GLN A 405 -35.27 5.07 -7.91
N THR A 406 -35.89 4.51 -6.89
CA THR A 406 -36.89 5.20 -6.05
C THR A 406 -36.28 6.20 -5.06
N GLY A 407 -34.96 6.45 -5.13
CA GLY A 407 -34.22 7.28 -4.16
C GLY A 407 -34.47 6.84 -2.71
N MET A 408 -35.01 7.76 -1.90
CA MET A 408 -35.33 7.52 -0.48
C MET A 408 -36.77 7.03 -0.25
N ARG A 409 -37.59 6.92 -1.28
CA ARG A 409 -38.93 6.31 -1.15
C ARG A 409 -38.76 4.81 -0.87
N GLY A 410 -39.31 4.34 0.25
CA GLY A 410 -39.15 2.95 0.69
C GLY A 410 -37.74 2.61 1.14
N ALA A 411 -37.02 3.55 1.78
CA ALA A 411 -35.60 3.43 2.17
C ALA A 411 -35.24 2.32 3.19
N PHE A 412 -36.14 1.38 3.47
CA PHE A 412 -35.83 0.25 4.33
C PHE A 412 -34.84 -0.69 3.63
N GLY A 413 -33.59 -0.62 4.04
CA GLY A 413 -32.50 -1.35 3.41
C GLY A 413 -32.64 -2.88 3.49
N LYS A 414 -32.03 -3.55 2.52
CA LYS A 414 -31.89 -5.02 2.49
C LYS A 414 -30.74 -5.45 3.41
N PRO A 415 -30.80 -6.65 4.02
CA PRO A 415 -29.70 -7.18 4.83
C PRO A 415 -28.47 -7.42 3.94
N GLN A 416 -27.30 -6.92 4.34
CA GLN A 416 -26.06 -7.01 3.56
C GLN A 416 -24.90 -7.64 4.33
N GLY A 417 -24.88 -7.51 5.65
CA GLY A 417 -23.81 -8.06 6.47
C GLY A 417 -24.26 -8.29 7.90
N VAL A 418 -23.39 -8.88 8.70
CA VAL A 418 -23.65 -9.13 10.12
C VAL A 418 -22.49 -8.64 10.98
N CYS A 419 -22.81 -8.14 12.16
CA CYS A 419 -21.86 -7.59 13.11
C CYS A 419 -22.18 -8.02 14.55
N ALA A 420 -21.17 -8.01 15.39
CA ALA A 420 -21.27 -8.20 16.82
C ALA A 420 -21.39 -6.83 17.49
N ARG A 421 -22.40 -6.66 18.35
CA ARG A 421 -22.52 -5.48 19.22
C ARG A 421 -21.65 -5.69 20.44
N VAL A 422 -20.73 -4.77 20.69
CA VAL A 422 -19.75 -4.89 21.76
C VAL A 422 -19.91 -3.72 22.74
N ALA A 423 -19.89 -4.04 24.03
CA ALA A 423 -19.87 -3.07 25.12
C ALA A 423 -18.44 -2.76 25.59
N ILE A 424 -18.28 -1.63 26.28
CA ILE A 424 -17.01 -1.27 26.91
C ILE A 424 -16.66 -2.34 27.96
N GLY A 425 -15.42 -2.84 27.92
CA GLY A 425 -14.94 -3.90 28.81
C GLY A 425 -15.31 -5.31 28.36
N GLN A 426 -16.02 -5.48 27.23
CA GLN A 426 -16.36 -6.81 26.72
C GLN A 426 -15.16 -7.45 26.02
N VAL A 427 -14.93 -8.73 26.34
CA VAL A 427 -13.85 -9.53 25.74
C VAL A 427 -14.21 -9.93 24.31
N LEU A 428 -13.32 -9.63 23.36
CA LEU A 428 -13.44 -9.98 21.94
C LEU A 428 -12.81 -11.34 21.63
N LEU A 429 -11.53 -11.48 21.96
CA LEU A 429 -10.71 -12.67 21.71
C LEU A 429 -10.10 -13.14 23.03
N SER A 430 -9.92 -14.45 23.16
CA SER A 430 -9.24 -15.06 24.30
C SER A 430 -8.29 -16.14 23.83
N VAL A 431 -7.04 -16.07 24.27
CA VAL A 431 -6.02 -17.08 23.99
C VAL A 431 -5.63 -17.73 25.30
N ARG A 432 -5.61 -19.06 25.30
CA ARG A 432 -5.00 -19.86 26.37
C ARG A 432 -3.76 -20.58 25.86
N CYS A 433 -2.71 -20.63 26.66
CA CYS A 433 -1.47 -21.33 26.33
C CYS A 433 -0.71 -21.74 27.60
N LYS A 434 0.47 -22.34 27.41
CA LYS A 434 1.44 -22.55 28.49
C LYS A 434 2.13 -21.23 28.85
N ASP A 435 2.63 -21.13 30.08
CA ASP A 435 3.29 -19.92 30.60
C ASP A 435 4.51 -19.50 29.74
N GLY A 436 5.27 -20.46 29.18
CA GLY A 436 6.40 -20.17 28.30
C GLY A 436 6.03 -19.42 27.00
N ASN A 437 4.80 -19.59 26.52
CA ASN A 437 4.30 -18.94 25.29
C ASN A 437 3.52 -17.65 25.57
N SER A 438 3.60 -17.12 26.78
CA SER A 438 2.85 -15.95 27.23
C SER A 438 3.14 -14.69 26.39
N HIS A 439 4.40 -14.44 26.07
CA HIS A 439 4.83 -13.30 25.27
C HIS A 439 4.31 -13.38 23.83
N HIS A 440 4.34 -14.57 23.21
CA HIS A 440 3.77 -14.79 21.89
C HIS A 440 2.25 -14.58 21.86
N ALA A 441 1.52 -15.00 22.91
CA ALA A 441 0.09 -14.79 23.00
C ALA A 441 -0.29 -13.29 23.07
N GLN A 442 0.49 -12.49 23.81
CA GLN A 442 0.29 -11.04 23.87
C GLN A 442 0.57 -10.36 22.53
N GLU A 443 1.66 -10.73 21.86
CA GLU A 443 2.01 -10.20 20.54
C GLU A 443 0.99 -10.61 19.46
N ALA A 444 0.46 -11.84 19.52
CA ALA A 444 -0.62 -12.28 18.63
C ALA A 444 -1.87 -11.42 18.78
N LEU A 445 -2.27 -11.11 20.01
CA LEU A 445 -3.42 -10.25 20.29
C LEU A 445 -3.14 -8.78 19.93
N ARG A 446 -1.90 -8.31 20.03
CA ARG A 446 -1.50 -6.98 19.53
C ARG A 446 -1.66 -6.89 18.02
N ARG A 447 -1.32 -7.94 17.27
CA ARG A 447 -1.55 -8.00 15.82
C ARG A 447 -3.03 -8.07 15.47
N ALA A 448 -3.81 -8.83 16.25
CA ALA A 448 -5.25 -8.92 16.07
C ALA A 448 -5.98 -7.60 16.40
N LYS A 449 -5.47 -6.84 17.38
CA LYS A 449 -5.99 -5.52 17.76
C LYS A 449 -6.09 -4.57 16.56
N PHE A 450 -5.09 -4.55 15.68
CA PHE A 450 -5.11 -3.68 14.49
C PHE A 450 -6.23 -4.01 13.50
N LYS A 451 -6.90 -5.17 13.61
CA LYS A 451 -8.02 -5.55 12.74
C LYS A 451 -9.38 -5.05 13.24
N PHE A 452 -9.45 -4.52 14.46
CA PHE A 452 -10.67 -3.99 15.05
C PHE A 452 -10.73 -2.47 14.94
N PRO A 453 -11.92 -1.88 14.76
CA PRO A 453 -12.13 -0.44 14.88
C PRO A 453 -11.96 0.00 16.33
N GLY A 454 -11.54 1.24 16.60
CA GLY A 454 -11.50 1.78 17.96
C GLY A 454 -10.34 1.29 18.83
N ARG A 455 -10.42 1.56 20.14
CA ARG A 455 -9.37 1.22 21.12
C ARG A 455 -9.62 -0.12 21.80
N GLN A 456 -8.69 -1.06 21.64
CA GLN A 456 -8.67 -2.31 22.41
C GLN A 456 -7.51 -2.34 23.39
N LYS A 457 -7.72 -3.04 24.51
CA LYS A 457 -6.73 -3.29 25.53
C LYS A 457 -6.46 -4.79 25.65
N ILE A 458 -5.19 -5.14 25.74
CA ILE A 458 -4.76 -6.51 26.01
C ILE A 458 -4.64 -6.64 27.52
N ILE A 459 -5.29 -7.64 28.09
CA ILE A 459 -5.32 -7.88 29.53
C ILE A 459 -4.87 -9.32 29.78
N VAL A 460 -3.79 -9.46 30.54
CA VAL A 460 -3.37 -10.76 31.07
C VAL A 460 -4.27 -11.09 32.25
N SER A 461 -4.93 -12.25 32.18
CA SER A 461 -5.83 -12.67 33.25
C SER A 461 -5.04 -13.25 34.41
N ARG A 462 -5.38 -12.86 35.65
CA ARG A 462 -4.89 -13.52 36.87
C ARG A 462 -5.61 -14.85 37.17
N LYS A 463 -6.66 -15.15 36.40
CA LYS A 463 -7.53 -16.32 36.61
C LYS A 463 -6.99 -17.53 35.85
N TRP A 464 -7.08 -18.71 36.47
CA TRP A 464 -6.89 -19.97 35.75
C TRP A 464 -8.07 -20.18 34.79
N TYR A 465 -7.82 -20.93 33.72
CA TYR A 465 -8.58 -21.04 32.47
C TYR A 465 -10.12 -21.30 32.52
N ALA A 466 -10.78 -21.29 33.67
CA ALA A 466 -12.23 -21.51 33.77
C ALA A 466 -13.12 -20.34 33.28
N ASN A 467 -12.59 -19.22 32.76
CA ASN A 467 -13.39 -18.07 32.29
C ASN A 467 -13.76 -18.10 30.81
N PHE A 468 -13.57 -19.23 30.13
CA PHE A 468 -13.85 -19.38 28.71
C PHE A 468 -15.34 -19.33 28.35
N LEU A 469 -16.27 -19.05 29.28
CA LEU A 469 -17.72 -18.96 29.04
C LEU A 469 -18.45 -17.77 29.70
N GLY A 470 -17.77 -16.82 30.35
CA GLY A 470 -18.39 -15.54 30.71
C GLY A 470 -19.15 -15.50 32.04
N PHE A 471 -18.99 -16.49 32.91
CA PHE A 471 -19.36 -16.41 34.33
C PHE A 471 -18.16 -16.93 35.15
N HIS A 472 -17.80 -16.25 36.24
CA HIS A 472 -16.56 -16.37 37.05
C HIS A 472 -16.28 -17.79 37.64
N LYS A 473 -15.13 -18.16 38.28
CA LYS A 473 -14.60 -17.51 39.52
C LYS A 473 -13.16 -17.76 40.03
N PHE A 474 -12.30 -18.65 39.50
CA PHE A 474 -11.09 -19.06 40.28
C PHE A 474 -9.79 -18.37 39.86
N SER A 475 -9.07 -17.84 40.84
CA SER A 475 -7.68 -17.42 40.64
C SER A 475 -6.78 -18.65 40.43
N ARG A 476 -5.56 -18.44 39.94
CA ARG A 476 -4.58 -19.52 39.79
C ARG A 476 -4.30 -20.24 41.13
N SER A 477 -4.26 -19.51 42.24
CA SER A 477 -4.07 -20.08 43.57
C SER A 477 -5.27 -20.92 44.00
N ASP A 478 -6.49 -20.41 43.84
CA ASP A 478 -7.70 -21.12 44.28
C ASP A 478 -7.91 -22.42 43.49
N TYR A 479 -7.61 -22.40 42.19
CA TYR A 479 -7.70 -23.58 41.34
C TYR A 479 -6.74 -24.69 41.78
N LEU A 480 -5.49 -24.33 42.08
CA LEU A 480 -4.50 -25.30 42.58
C LEU A 480 -4.89 -25.84 43.96
N GLN A 481 -5.38 -24.99 44.84
CA GLN A 481 -5.86 -25.40 46.16
C GLN A 481 -7.02 -26.40 46.05
N TRP A 482 -8.09 -26.06 45.33
CA TRP A 482 -9.24 -26.96 45.24
C TRP A 482 -8.98 -28.21 44.41
N LYS A 483 -8.00 -28.18 43.51
CA LYS A 483 -7.49 -29.37 42.86
C LYS A 483 -6.79 -30.29 43.88
N SER A 484 -5.98 -29.74 44.79
CA SER A 484 -5.36 -30.53 45.87
C SER A 484 -6.39 -31.09 46.86
N GLU A 485 -7.48 -30.36 47.07
CA GLU A 485 -8.60 -30.78 47.93
C GLU A 485 -9.60 -31.72 47.21
N ASN A 486 -9.32 -32.13 45.96
CA ASN A 486 -10.21 -32.95 45.12
C ASN A 486 -11.65 -32.39 44.97
N LYS A 487 -11.81 -31.07 45.08
CA LYS A 487 -13.10 -30.37 44.94
C LYS A 487 -13.42 -29.96 43.50
N ILE A 488 -12.50 -30.20 42.56
CA ILE A 488 -12.67 -29.87 41.14
C ILE A 488 -12.71 -31.15 40.31
N LEU A 489 -13.78 -31.31 39.53
CA LEU A 489 -13.89 -32.37 38.52
C LEU A 489 -13.62 -31.80 37.12
N PRO A 490 -12.77 -32.46 36.31
CA PRO A 490 -12.56 -32.08 34.91
C PRO A 490 -13.81 -32.39 34.08
N ASP A 491 -14.27 -31.40 33.30
CA ASP A 491 -15.39 -31.49 32.35
C ASP A 491 -14.88 -31.17 30.94
N GLY A 492 -13.91 -31.98 30.50
CA GLY A 492 -13.16 -31.78 29.25
C GLY A 492 -12.36 -30.47 29.27
N VAL A 493 -12.83 -29.47 28.53
CA VAL A 493 -12.19 -28.15 28.41
C VAL A 493 -12.54 -27.25 29.58
N ASN A 494 -13.58 -27.56 30.34
CA ASN A 494 -14.01 -26.80 31.52
C ASN A 494 -13.79 -27.63 32.79
N ALA A 495 -13.99 -26.98 33.95
CA ALA A 495 -13.91 -27.63 35.25
C ALA A 495 -15.18 -27.31 36.04
N LYS A 496 -15.73 -28.30 36.73
CA LYS A 496 -16.89 -28.17 37.62
C LYS A 496 -16.42 -28.25 39.07
N VAL A 497 -16.95 -27.37 39.91
CA VAL A 497 -16.70 -27.44 41.36
C VAL A 497 -17.74 -28.39 41.97
N CYS A 498 -17.26 -29.37 42.71
CA CYS A 498 -18.08 -30.24 43.53
C CYS A 498 -18.50 -29.49 44.80
N TYR A 499 -19.76 -29.07 44.84
CA TYR A 499 -20.39 -28.75 46.10
C TYR A 499 -20.83 -30.07 46.72
N LEU A 500 -20.15 -30.51 47.79
CA LEU A 500 -20.71 -31.53 48.66
C LEU A 500 -22.06 -30.98 49.13
N LYS A 501 -23.17 -31.64 48.74
CA LYS A 501 -24.44 -31.47 49.46
C LYS A 501 -24.15 -31.95 50.89
N LYS A 502 -24.05 -31.00 51.81
CA LYS A 502 -24.10 -31.29 53.24
C LYS A 502 -25.47 -31.83 53.60
#